data_AF-A0A8T4W700-F1
#
_entry.id   AF-A0A8T4W700-F1
#
_cell.length_a   1.000
_cell.length_b   1.000
_cell.length_c   1.000
_cell.angle_alpha   90.00
_cell.angle_beta   90.00
_cell.angle_gamma   90.00
#
_symmetry.space_group_name_H-M   'P 1'
#
loop_
_entity.id
_entity.type
_entity.pdbx_description
1 polymer ?
#
loop_
_entity_poly.entity_id
_entity_poly.type
_entity_poly.pdbx_seq_one_letter_code
_entity_poly.pdbx_strand_id
1 'polypeptide(L)'
;MKILLIFPQIEHGVTTVEDKKGWASILLGYPAITLPHLAALTPRKHEIEIINENYDDLDFDADVDLVGITCFTMTAPRVYKIADEFRKRGKAVAL
;
A
#
# COMPACT_ATOMS: atom_id res chain seq x y z
N MET A 1 -1.51 17.30 6.52
CA MET A 1 -2.26 16.05 6.71
C MET A 1 -1.33 14.90 6.41
N LYS A 2 -1.40 13.84 7.20
CA LYS A 2 -0.60 12.62 7.06
C LYS A 2 -1.37 11.65 6.17
N ILE A 3 -0.77 11.23 5.06
CA ILE A 3 -1.38 10.37 4.05
C ILE A 3 -0.57 9.08 3.98
N LEU A 4 -1.24 7.94 4.15
CA LEU A 4 -0.67 6.62 3.93
C LEU A 4 -1.09 6.11 2.54
N LEU A 5 -0.14 5.76 1.69
CA LEU A 5 -0.38 5.16 0.39
C LEU A 5 0.03 3.68 0.42
N ILE A 6 -0.90 2.77 0.09
CA ILE A 6 -0.70 1.33 0.26
C ILE A 6 -0.72 0.63 -1.09
N PHE A 7 0.33 -0.16 -1.33
CA PHE A 7 0.33 -1.21 -2.34
C PHE A 7 0.00 -2.55 -1.64
N PRO A 8 -1.14 -3.19 -1.98
CA PRO A 8 -1.60 -4.40 -1.29
C PRO A 8 -0.76 -5.64 -1.63
N GLN A 9 -0.75 -6.63 -0.74
CA GLN A 9 -0.02 -7.88 -0.95
C GLN A 9 -0.48 -8.62 -2.21
N ILE A 10 0.47 -9.18 -2.95
CA ILE A 10 0.24 -9.99 -4.13
C ILE A 10 0.40 -11.47 -3.74
N GLU A 11 -0.62 -12.28 -4.00
CA GLU A 11 -0.63 -13.72 -3.71
C GLU A 11 -0.43 -14.60 -4.96
N HIS A 12 -0.35 -13.98 -6.15
CA HIS A 12 -0.15 -14.70 -7.41
C HIS A 12 0.79 -13.92 -8.34
N GLY A 13 1.69 -14.63 -9.02
CA GLY A 13 2.64 -14.02 -9.97
C GLY A 13 4.01 -14.66 -9.92
N VAL A 14 5.01 -13.96 -10.44
CA VAL A 14 6.42 -14.40 -10.41
C VAL A 14 7.00 -14.26 -9.00
N THR A 15 6.72 -13.14 -8.34
CA THR A 15 7.03 -12.90 -6.92
C THR A 15 5.75 -12.57 -6.19
N THR A 16 5.62 -13.08 -4.98
CA THR A 16 4.47 -12.87 -4.09
C THR A 16 4.93 -12.30 -2.75
N VAL A 17 3.98 -12.02 -1.87
CA VAL A 17 4.27 -11.65 -0.48
C VAL A 17 5.05 -12.72 0.28
N GLU A 18 5.02 -13.97 -0.15
CA GLU A 18 5.82 -15.05 0.45
C GLU A 18 7.32 -14.89 0.17
N ASP A 19 7.68 -14.22 -0.93
CA ASP A 19 9.08 -13.95 -1.33
C ASP A 19 9.66 -12.71 -0.64
N LYS A 20 8.89 -12.07 0.26
CA LYS A 20 9.24 -10.83 0.95
C LYS A 20 10.62 -10.91 1.60
N LYS A 21 11.45 -9.87 1.36
CA LYS A 21 12.84 -9.77 1.81
C LYS A 21 13.78 -10.87 1.26
N GLY A 22 13.30 -11.69 0.32
CA GLY A 22 14.07 -12.68 -0.41
C GLY A 22 14.76 -12.10 -1.63
N TRP A 23 15.81 -12.78 -2.11
CA TRP A 23 16.56 -12.39 -3.31
C TRP A 23 15.66 -12.28 -4.56
N ALA A 24 14.65 -13.13 -4.67
CA ALA A 24 13.67 -13.12 -5.76
C ALA A 24 12.87 -11.81 -5.77
N SER A 25 12.43 -11.29 -4.62
CA SER A 25 11.72 -10.00 -4.53
C SER A 25 12.57 -8.81 -4.98
N ILE A 26 13.90 -8.90 -4.89
CA ILE A 26 14.81 -7.83 -5.34
C ILE A 26 14.99 -7.87 -6.86
N LEU A 27 15.16 -9.07 -7.45
CA LEU A 27 15.47 -9.21 -8.88
C LEU A 27 14.22 -9.27 -9.77
N LEU A 28 13.14 -9.86 -9.26
CA LEU A 28 11.91 -10.15 -10.00
C LEU A 28 10.70 -9.43 -9.39
N GLY A 29 10.94 -8.53 -8.45
CA GLY A 29 9.91 -7.74 -7.79
C GLY A 29 9.11 -6.89 -8.78
N TYR A 30 7.86 -6.60 -8.41
CA TYR A 30 6.96 -5.83 -9.25
C TYR A 30 7.26 -4.32 -9.15
N PRO A 31 7.79 -3.67 -10.20
CA PRO A 31 8.04 -2.23 -10.15
C PRO A 31 6.73 -1.46 -10.29
N ALA A 32 6.34 -0.73 -9.25
CA ALA A 32 5.12 0.06 -9.25
C ALA A 32 5.42 1.55 -9.05
N ILE A 33 5.24 2.35 -10.11
CA ILE A 33 5.49 3.80 -10.07
C ILE A 33 4.29 4.61 -9.59
N THR A 34 3.08 4.03 -9.57
CA THR A 34 1.83 4.75 -9.30
C THR A 34 1.87 5.55 -8.00
N LEU A 35 2.23 4.93 -6.87
CA LEU A 35 2.24 5.60 -5.57
C LEU A 35 3.40 6.59 -5.42
N PRO A 36 4.66 6.28 -5.82
CA PRO A 36 5.72 7.28 -5.85
C PRO A 36 5.40 8.50 -6.71
N HIS A 37 4.74 8.31 -7.85
CA HIS A 37 4.33 9.41 -8.72
C HIS A 37 3.25 10.27 -8.07
N LEU A 38 2.22 9.65 -7.46
CA LEU A 38 1.21 10.37 -6.70
C LEU A 38 1.82 11.17 -5.53
N ALA A 39 2.80 10.57 -4.84
CA ALA A 39 3.51 11.23 -3.76
C ALA A 39 4.25 12.49 -4.25
N ALA A 40 4.94 12.40 -5.38
CA ALA A 40 5.64 13.53 -5.98
C ALA A 40 4.70 14.66 -6.43
N LEU A 41 3.48 14.34 -6.87
CA LEU A 41 2.48 15.32 -7.30
C LEU A 41 1.71 15.95 -6.12
N THR A 42 1.74 15.33 -4.95
CA THR A 42 0.98 15.83 -3.81
C THR A 42 1.63 17.11 -3.25
N PRO A 43 0.84 18.16 -2.92
CA PRO A 43 1.40 19.39 -2.38
C PRO A 43 2.24 19.16 -1.11
N ARG A 44 3.40 19.81 -1.02
CA ARG A 44 4.40 19.65 0.05
C ARG A 44 3.91 19.91 1.48
N LYS A 45 2.72 20.48 1.66
CA LYS A 45 2.07 20.67 2.97
C LYS A 45 1.50 19.37 3.57
N HIS A 46 1.47 18.29 2.78
CA HIS A 46 1.05 16.97 3.22
C HIS A 46 2.28 16.09 3.44
N GLU A 47 2.21 15.24 4.46
CA GLU A 47 3.21 14.21 4.75
C GLU A 47 2.74 12.90 4.11
N ILE A 48 3.62 12.21 3.40
CA ILE A 48 3.27 10.97 2.70
C ILE A 48 4.19 9.85 3.15
N GLU A 49 3.57 8.74 3.50
CA GLU A 49 4.22 7.46 3.68
C GLU A 49 3.70 6.48 2.62
N ILE A 50 4.59 5.69 2.04
CA ILE A 50 4.23 4.61 1.11
C ILE A 50 4.58 3.29 1.77
N ILE A 51 3.60 2.40 1.88
CA ILE A 51 3.79 1.02 2.31
C ILE A 51 3.49 0.10 1.14
N ASN A 52 4.43 -0.79 0.85
CA ASN A 52 4.22 -1.90 -0.07
C ASN A 52 4.25 -3.20 0.72
N GLU A 53 3.10 -3.86 0.87
CA GLU A 53 2.97 -5.07 1.71
C GLU A 53 3.89 -6.22 1.27
N ASN A 54 4.35 -6.20 0.02
CA ASN A 54 5.28 -7.18 -0.54
C ASN A 54 6.73 -7.00 -0.04
N TYR A 55 7.04 -5.87 0.60
CA TYR A 55 8.38 -5.55 1.16
C TYR A 55 8.33 -5.15 2.63
N ASP A 56 7.29 -4.43 3.05
CA ASP A 56 7.11 -3.86 4.38
C ASP A 56 5.82 -4.36 5.05
N ASP A 57 5.78 -4.36 6.38
CA ASP A 57 4.58 -4.75 7.12
C ASP A 57 3.62 -3.55 7.25
N LEU A 58 2.32 -3.82 7.21
CA LEU A 58 1.30 -2.79 7.32
C LEU A 58 0.85 -2.63 8.78
N ASP A 59 1.04 -1.43 9.34
CA ASP A 59 0.50 -1.05 10.65
C ASP A 59 -0.89 -0.44 10.49
N PHE A 60 -1.91 -1.10 11.03
CA PHE A 60 -3.29 -0.60 11.00
C PHE A 60 -3.55 0.52 12.01
N ASP A 61 -2.70 0.66 13.03
CA ASP A 61 -2.84 1.69 14.07
C ASP A 61 -2.08 2.98 13.70
N ALA A 62 -1.57 3.08 12.47
CA ALA A 62 -0.87 4.24 11.95
C ALA A 62 -1.64 5.55 12.16
N ASP A 63 -0.94 6.56 12.70
CA ASP A 63 -1.49 7.90 12.95
C ASP A 63 -1.54 8.71 11.64
N VAL A 64 -2.53 8.41 10.80
CA VAL A 64 -2.76 9.11 9.53
C VAL A 64 -4.17 9.68 9.41
N ASP A 65 -4.32 10.71 8.58
CA ASP A 65 -5.59 11.38 8.29
C ASP A 65 -6.34 10.71 7.12
N LEU A 66 -5.59 10.21 6.13
CA LEU A 66 -6.10 9.62 4.90
C LEU A 66 -5.28 8.39 4.51
N VAL A 67 -5.97 7.34 4.06
CA VAL A 67 -5.37 6.13 3.48
C VAL A 67 -5.78 6.02 2.01
N GLY A 68 -4.83 6.00 1.10
CA GLY A 68 -5.03 5.70 -0.31
C GLY A 68 -4.53 4.29 -0.64
N ILE A 69 -5.34 3.46 -1.28
CA ILE A 69 -4.97 2.07 -1.59
C ILE A 69 -5.02 1.89 -3.11
N THR A 70 -3.90 1.50 -3.74
CA THR A 70 -3.94 1.12 -5.16
C THR A 70 -4.51 -0.29 -5.31
N CYS A 71 -5.20 -0.56 -6.42
CA CYS A 71 -5.91 -1.81 -6.62
C CYS A 71 -5.67 -2.38 -8.02
N PHE A 72 -5.27 -3.65 -8.07
CA PHE A 72 -5.48 -4.51 -9.23
C PHE A 72 -6.68 -5.42 -8.98
N THR A 73 -7.32 -5.90 -10.03
CA THR A 73 -8.48 -6.81 -9.91
C THR A 73 -8.18 -8.01 -9.02
N MET A 74 -6.98 -8.57 -9.11
CA MET A 74 -6.54 -9.71 -8.29
C MET A 74 -6.32 -9.38 -6.81
N THR A 75 -6.04 -8.13 -6.46
CA THR A 75 -5.81 -7.69 -5.08
C THR A 75 -7.07 -7.13 -4.43
N ALA A 76 -8.18 -7.01 -5.16
CA ALA A 76 -9.42 -6.39 -4.67
C ALA A 76 -9.92 -6.98 -3.33
N PRO A 77 -9.91 -8.31 -3.09
CA PRO A 77 -10.31 -8.85 -1.79
C PRO A 77 -9.44 -8.37 -0.62
N ARG A 78 -8.11 -8.24 -0.83
CA ARG A 78 -7.19 -7.67 0.18
C ARG A 78 -7.46 -6.19 0.39
N VAL A 79 -7.65 -5.44 -0.69
CA VAL A 79 -7.92 -3.99 -0.65
C VAL A 79 -9.16 -3.69 0.20
N TYR A 80 -10.26 -4.44 0.02
CA TYR A 80 -11.45 -4.27 0.85
C TYR A 80 -11.19 -4.57 2.33
N LYS A 81 -10.45 -5.64 2.65
CA LYS A 81 -10.08 -5.97 4.03
C LYS A 81 -9.27 -4.84 4.68
N ILE A 82 -8.27 -4.30 3.98
CA ILE A 82 -7.45 -3.18 4.47
C ILE A 82 -8.33 -1.94 4.68
N ALA A 83 -9.18 -1.63 3.70
CA ALA A 83 -10.07 -0.47 3.78
C ALA A 83 -11.02 -0.58 4.98
N ASP A 84 -11.59 -1.76 5.22
CA ASP A 84 -12.50 -1.99 6.34
C ASP A 84 -11.78 -1.88 7.69
N GLU A 85 -10.55 -2.39 7.80
CA GLU A 85 -9.76 -2.26 9.04
C GLU A 85 -9.41 -0.80 9.38
N PHE A 86 -9.04 0.01 8.38
CA PHE A 86 -8.79 1.44 8.61
C PHE A 86 -10.10 2.23 8.87
N ARG A 87 -11.20 1.89 8.19
CA ARG A 87 -12.52 2.50 8.43
C ARG A 87 -13.03 2.19 9.84
N LYS A 88 -12.83 0.97 10.36
CA LYS A 88 -13.15 0.61 11.76
C LYS A 88 -12.44 1.50 12.77
N ARG A 89 -11.24 2.00 12.41
CA ARG A 89 -10.43 2.92 13.21
C ARG A 89 -10.74 4.40 12.94
N GLY A 90 -11.82 4.68 12.19
CA GLY A 90 -12.28 6.04 11.88
C GLY A 90 -11.42 6.77 10.85
N LYS A 91 -10.54 6.08 10.12
CA LYS A 91 -9.69 6.70 9.10
C LYS A 91 -10.46 6.90 7.79
N ALA A 92 -10.20 8.01 7.10
CA ALA A 92 -10.70 8.22 5.74
C ALA A 92 -9.93 7.31 4.77
N VAL A 93 -10.65 6.62 3.87
CA VAL A 93 -10.05 5.68 2.91
C VAL A 93 -10.50 6.00 1.49
N ALA A 94 -9.54 6.11 0.56
CA ALA A 94 -9.74 6.23 -0.88
C ALA A 94 -9.20 4.98 -1.59
N LEU A 95 -9.99 4.45 -2.52
CA LEU A 95 -9.69 3.26 -3.34
C LEU A 95 -9.50 3.65 -4.81
#